data_AF-A0A424JXG8-F1
#
_entry.id   AF-A0A424JXG8-F1
#
_cell.length_a   1.000
_cell.length_b   1.000
_cell.length_c   1.000
_cell.angle_alpha   90.00
_cell.angle_beta   90.00
_cell.angle_gamma   90.00
#
_symmetry.space_group_name_H-M   'P 1'
#
loop_
_entity.id
_entity.type
_entity.pdbx_description
1 polymer ?
#
loop_
_entity_poly.entity_id
_entity_poly.type
_entity_poly.pdbx_seq_one_letter_code
_entity_poly.pdbx_strand_id
1 'polypeptide(L)'
;MESPVMTSEGLADLEADYRKLVSSICGIPSPPQVCFGQGGAAPRVVFVLGLPNGLHPLDPEGQEKFTQLRSAMQLESDDVYITTVIKTLNLASRPPHPADVRRDRPWLERQLSRLAPEAIVAFGPKVGAMLTSGEIQDCGAGQISSVELEGVQGPIPVHMTHEFTVLTRQGRDEAKAREMWSHLRAVMEAVSP
;
A
#
# COMPACT_ATOMS: atom_id res chain seq x y z
N MET A 1 -36.65 -18.23 -5.60
CA MET A 1 -35.32 -18.08 -6.23
C MET A 1 -34.53 -17.23 -5.26
N GLU A 2 -33.94 -17.87 -4.26
CA GLU A 2 -33.05 -17.17 -3.34
C GLU A 2 -31.78 -16.84 -4.12
N SER A 3 -31.54 -15.54 -4.31
CA SER A 3 -30.26 -15.06 -4.81
C SER A 3 -29.16 -15.62 -3.91
N PRO A 4 -28.04 -16.13 -4.46
CA PRO A 4 -26.95 -16.60 -3.63
C PRO A 4 -26.45 -15.42 -2.83
N VAL A 5 -26.45 -15.56 -1.50
CA VAL A 5 -25.71 -14.68 -0.60
C VAL A 5 -24.26 -14.79 -1.03
N MET A 6 -23.77 -13.81 -1.79
CA MET A 6 -22.37 -13.67 -2.12
C MET A 6 -21.63 -13.55 -0.79
N THR A 7 -20.93 -14.61 -0.41
CA THR A 7 -20.05 -14.61 0.76
C THR A 7 -19.12 -13.42 0.66
N SER A 8 -19.10 -12.58 1.69
CA SER A 8 -18.13 -11.49 1.82
C SER A 8 -16.74 -12.11 1.87
N GLU A 9 -16.12 -12.26 0.70
CA GLU A 9 -14.81 -12.86 0.52
C GLU A 9 -13.79 -12.01 1.29
N GLY A 10 -13.19 -12.56 2.33
CA GLY A 10 -12.33 -11.83 3.25
C GLY A 10 -10.98 -11.47 2.61
N LEU A 11 -10.15 -10.72 3.34
CA LEU A 11 -8.79 -10.39 2.87
C LEU A 11 -7.93 -11.64 2.62
N ALA A 12 -8.13 -12.69 3.42
CA ALA A 12 -7.44 -13.96 3.29
C ALA A 12 -7.84 -14.73 2.01
N ASP A 13 -9.12 -14.70 1.65
CA ASP A 13 -9.60 -15.32 0.42
C ASP A 13 -9.05 -14.58 -0.82
N LEU A 14 -9.05 -13.23 -0.76
CA LEU A 14 -8.44 -12.40 -1.80
C LEU A 14 -6.94 -12.71 -1.96
N GLU A 15 -6.21 -12.89 -0.86
CA GLU A 15 -4.81 -13.29 -0.91
C GLU A 15 -4.63 -14.70 -1.50
N ALA A 16 -5.48 -15.66 -1.13
CA ALA A 16 -5.44 -17.01 -1.67
C ALA A 16 -5.65 -17.01 -3.20
N ASP A 17 -6.59 -16.22 -3.70
CA ASP A 17 -6.84 -16.09 -5.13
C ASP A 17 -5.71 -15.37 -5.87
N TYR A 18 -5.11 -14.34 -5.26
CA TYR A 18 -3.91 -13.72 -5.79
C TYR A 18 -2.76 -14.73 -5.92
N ARG A 19 -2.56 -15.59 -4.91
CA ARG A 19 -1.54 -16.65 -4.93
C ARG A 19 -1.80 -17.65 -6.06
N LYS A 20 -3.05 -18.05 -6.32
CA LYS A 20 -3.41 -18.92 -7.46
C LYS A 20 -3.04 -18.26 -8.79
N LEU A 21 -3.40 -16.99 -8.98
CA LEU A 21 -3.07 -16.23 -10.20
C LEU A 21 -1.56 -16.17 -10.42
N VAL A 22 -0.79 -15.82 -9.40
CA VAL A 22 0.67 -15.66 -9.55
C VAL A 22 1.36 -16.99 -9.79
N SER A 23 0.85 -18.08 -9.22
CA SER A 23 1.38 -19.43 -9.46
C SER A 23 1.25 -19.87 -10.91
N SER A 24 0.35 -19.29 -11.71
CA SER A 24 0.20 -19.62 -13.13
C SER A 24 1.17 -18.84 -14.04
N ILE A 25 2.00 -17.94 -13.48
CA ILE A 25 2.96 -17.15 -14.24
C ILE A 25 4.25 -17.97 -14.43
N CYS A 26 4.68 -18.11 -15.69
CA CYS A 26 5.93 -18.79 -16.01
C CYS A 26 7.13 -18.13 -15.29
N GLY A 27 7.99 -18.94 -14.67
CA GLY A 27 9.18 -18.47 -13.95
C GLY A 27 8.94 -18.08 -12.48
N ILE A 28 7.72 -18.17 -11.99
CA ILE A 28 7.42 -18.02 -10.55
C ILE A 28 7.41 -19.39 -9.87
N PRO A 29 8.12 -19.58 -8.74
CA PRO A 29 8.05 -20.81 -7.96
C PRO A 29 6.64 -21.11 -7.44
N SER A 30 6.33 -22.40 -7.29
CA SER A 30 5.10 -22.86 -6.64
C SER A 30 5.46 -23.60 -5.34
N PRO A 31 5.04 -23.12 -4.15
CA PRO A 31 4.18 -21.97 -3.93
C PRO A 31 4.90 -20.61 -4.12
N PRO A 32 4.19 -19.55 -4.53
CA PRO A 32 4.77 -18.24 -4.74
C PRO A 32 5.05 -17.54 -3.40
N GLN A 33 6.16 -16.80 -3.35
CA GLN A 33 6.46 -15.88 -2.26
C GLN A 33 5.74 -14.56 -2.51
N VAL A 34 4.75 -14.28 -1.66
CA VAL A 34 3.86 -13.12 -1.76
C VAL A 34 3.89 -12.36 -0.45
N CYS A 35 4.02 -11.04 -0.56
CA CYS A 35 3.79 -10.06 0.49
C CYS A 35 2.47 -9.35 0.19
N PHE A 36 1.39 -9.78 0.84
CA PHE A 36 0.07 -9.21 0.57
C PHE A 36 -0.17 -7.92 1.37
N GLY A 37 0.35 -7.86 2.59
CA GLY A 37 0.27 -6.72 3.51
C GLY A 37 0.02 -7.19 4.95
N GLN A 38 0.07 -6.26 5.90
CA GLN A 38 -0.13 -6.55 7.32
C GLN A 38 -0.75 -5.33 8.04
N GLY A 39 -1.62 -5.58 9.02
CA GLY A 39 -2.20 -4.56 9.88
C GLY A 39 -3.63 -4.89 10.31
N GLY A 40 -4.37 -3.88 10.75
CA GLY A 40 -5.77 -4.00 11.16
C GLY A 40 -6.70 -4.45 10.03
N ALA A 41 -7.81 -5.10 10.39
CA ALA A 41 -8.82 -5.55 9.44
C ALA A 41 -9.73 -4.42 8.92
N ALA A 42 -9.82 -3.32 9.66
CA ALA A 42 -10.55 -2.10 9.32
C ALA A 42 -9.69 -0.87 9.68
N PRO A 43 -8.56 -0.69 8.97
CA PRO A 43 -7.61 0.38 9.27
C PRO A 43 -8.19 1.74 8.86
N ARG A 44 -7.82 2.78 9.61
CA ARG A 44 -8.11 4.17 9.24
C ARG A 44 -7.20 4.64 8.12
N VAL A 45 -5.93 4.20 8.13
CA VAL A 45 -4.92 4.60 7.14
C VAL A 45 -4.25 3.38 6.52
N VAL A 46 -4.22 3.32 5.19
CA VAL A 46 -3.41 2.33 4.47
C VAL A 46 -2.13 2.97 3.94
N PHE A 47 -0.98 2.36 4.24
CA PHE A 47 0.33 2.76 3.73
C PHE A 47 0.76 1.84 2.59
N VAL A 48 1.15 2.41 1.46
CA VAL A 48 1.49 1.68 0.24
C VAL A 48 2.94 1.96 -0.17
N LEU A 49 3.72 0.90 -0.36
CA LEU A 49 5.04 0.92 -0.99
C LEU A 49 4.98 0.36 -2.42
N GLY A 50 6.03 0.58 -3.21
CA GLY A 50 6.08 0.04 -4.58
C GLY A 50 6.36 -1.46 -4.63
N LEU A 51 7.29 -1.94 -3.81
CA LEU A 51 7.84 -3.30 -3.82
C LEU A 51 7.95 -3.87 -2.40
N PRO A 52 7.89 -5.19 -2.23
CA PRO A 52 8.06 -5.84 -0.93
C PRO A 52 9.53 -6.01 -0.56
N ASN A 53 9.78 -6.16 0.75
CA ASN A 53 11.08 -6.49 1.30
C ASN A 53 11.00 -7.84 2.03
N GLY A 54 10.92 -8.92 1.25
CA GLY A 54 10.63 -10.26 1.75
C GLY A 54 9.13 -10.52 1.86
N LEU A 55 8.72 -11.21 2.92
CA LEU A 55 7.30 -11.51 3.19
C LEU A 55 6.56 -10.35 3.88
N HIS A 56 7.29 -9.33 4.30
CA HIS A 56 6.77 -8.09 4.86
C HIS A 56 7.07 -6.91 3.92
N PRO A 57 6.24 -5.83 3.86
CA PRO A 57 6.52 -4.68 3.00
C PRO A 57 7.83 -3.95 3.32
N LEU A 58 8.26 -4.05 4.59
CA LEU A 58 9.45 -3.42 5.15
C LEU A 58 10.41 -4.46 5.75
N ASP A 59 11.71 -4.21 5.69
CA ASP A 59 12.72 -4.94 6.46
C ASP A 59 12.57 -4.67 7.99
N PRO A 60 13.31 -5.39 8.85
CA PRO A 60 13.20 -5.20 10.31
C PRO A 60 13.47 -3.76 10.79
N GLU A 61 14.48 -3.09 10.22
CA GLU A 61 14.77 -1.68 10.56
C GLU A 61 13.63 -0.76 10.12
N GLY A 62 13.09 -0.99 8.91
CA GLY A 62 11.93 -0.26 8.42
C GLY A 62 10.68 -0.49 9.27
N GLN A 63 10.44 -1.69 9.79
CA GLN A 63 9.34 -2.00 10.70
C GLN A 63 9.44 -1.23 12.02
N GLU A 64 10.64 -1.13 12.59
CA GLU A 64 10.88 -0.30 13.78
C GLU A 64 10.62 1.18 13.48
N LYS A 65 11.13 1.67 12.34
CA LYS A 65 10.91 3.05 11.91
C LYS A 65 9.44 3.36 11.64
N PHE A 66 8.71 2.42 11.05
CA PHE A 66 7.28 2.56 10.79
C PHE A 66 6.48 2.56 12.09
N THR A 67 6.90 1.77 13.08
CA THR A 67 6.33 1.80 14.43
C THR A 67 6.53 3.17 15.09
N GLN A 68 7.73 3.74 15.01
CA GLN A 68 8.00 5.10 15.48
C GLN A 68 7.14 6.15 14.75
N LEU A 69 6.99 6.00 13.43
CA LEU A 69 6.20 6.90 12.59
C LEU A 69 4.71 6.88 12.97
N ARG A 70 4.09 5.69 13.05
CA ARG A 70 2.67 5.57 13.42
C ARG A 70 2.40 6.04 14.84
N SER A 71 3.32 5.79 15.79
CA SER A 71 3.22 6.33 17.15
C SER A 71 3.27 7.86 17.16
N ALA A 72 4.13 8.48 16.36
CA ALA A 72 4.16 9.93 16.20
C ALA A 72 2.87 10.48 15.57
N MET A 73 2.24 9.70 14.68
CA MET A 73 0.93 10.00 14.11
C MET A 73 -0.24 9.67 15.05
N GLN A 74 0.01 9.14 16.24
CA GLN A 74 -1.02 8.70 17.20
C GLN A 74 -1.98 7.66 16.62
N LEU A 75 -1.43 6.75 15.80
CA LEU A 75 -2.16 5.63 15.20
C LEU A 75 -1.72 4.31 15.86
N GLU A 76 -2.70 3.55 16.35
CA GLU A 76 -2.48 2.22 16.91
C GLU A 76 -2.21 1.19 15.81
N SER A 77 -1.75 0.00 16.19
CA SER A 77 -1.45 -1.07 15.21
C SER A 77 -2.67 -1.47 14.39
N ASP A 78 -3.87 -1.39 14.97
CA ASP A 78 -5.13 -1.74 14.32
C ASP A 78 -5.69 -0.60 13.47
N ASP A 79 -5.23 0.64 13.67
CA ASP A 79 -5.62 1.80 12.86
C ASP A 79 -4.92 1.81 11.49
N VAL A 80 -3.92 0.95 11.28
CA VAL A 80 -3.07 0.99 10.10
C VAL A 80 -2.99 -0.35 9.39
N TYR A 81 -2.80 -0.29 8.08
CA TYR A 81 -2.42 -1.44 7.28
C TYR A 81 -1.33 -1.04 6.29
N ILE A 82 -0.29 -1.85 6.17
CA ILE A 82 0.83 -1.59 5.26
C ILE A 82 0.89 -2.65 4.17
N THR A 83 1.08 -2.23 2.92
CA THR A 83 1.09 -3.10 1.75
C THR A 83 1.98 -2.56 0.64
N THR A 84 2.03 -3.29 -0.47
CA THR A 84 2.77 -2.93 -1.67
C THR A 84 1.87 -3.00 -2.91
N VAL A 85 2.20 -2.20 -3.93
CA VAL A 85 1.58 -2.31 -5.26
C VAL A 85 1.93 -3.64 -5.88
N ILE A 86 3.22 -3.94 -6.04
CA ILE A 86 3.67 -5.26 -6.52
C ILE A 86 3.80 -6.19 -5.33
N LYS A 87 3.18 -7.36 -5.36
CA LYS A 87 3.09 -8.24 -4.17
C LYS A 87 4.00 -9.47 -4.23
N THR A 88 4.48 -9.84 -5.42
CA THR A 88 5.28 -11.06 -5.63
C THR A 88 6.77 -10.80 -5.49
N LEU A 89 7.43 -11.48 -4.55
CA LEU A 89 8.84 -11.24 -4.21
C LEU A 89 9.78 -11.50 -5.38
N ASN A 90 9.53 -12.54 -6.19
CA ASN A 90 10.34 -12.84 -7.38
C ASN A 90 10.36 -11.70 -8.43
N LEU A 91 9.39 -10.78 -8.38
CA LEU A 91 9.30 -9.62 -9.27
C LEU A 91 9.90 -8.35 -8.65
N ALA A 92 10.30 -8.41 -7.38
CA ALA A 92 10.84 -7.29 -6.60
C ALA A 92 12.37 -7.10 -6.76
N SER A 93 13.04 -7.93 -7.57
CA SER A 93 14.49 -7.83 -7.84
C SER A 93 14.87 -6.65 -8.74
N ARG A 94 13.87 -5.96 -9.30
CA ARG A 94 14.04 -4.80 -10.18
C ARG A 94 12.96 -3.75 -9.88
N PRO A 95 13.13 -2.50 -10.36
CA PRO A 95 12.07 -1.51 -10.33
C PRO A 95 10.77 -2.04 -10.95
N PRO A 96 9.59 -1.57 -10.49
CA PRO A 96 8.30 -1.96 -11.06
C PRO A 96 8.28 -1.72 -12.57
N HIS A 97 7.73 -2.68 -13.32
CA HIS A 97 7.48 -2.53 -14.74
C HIS A 97 5.99 -2.31 -14.97
N PRO A 98 5.56 -1.57 -16.02
CA PRO A 98 4.14 -1.30 -16.26
C PRO A 98 3.26 -2.55 -16.35
N ALA A 99 3.81 -3.67 -16.83
CA ALA A 99 3.10 -4.95 -16.85
C ALA A 99 2.83 -5.52 -15.44
N ASP A 100 3.74 -5.29 -14.49
CA ASP A 100 3.53 -5.70 -13.10
C ASP A 100 2.46 -4.84 -12.44
N VAL A 101 2.50 -3.52 -12.68
CA VAL A 101 1.49 -2.59 -12.15
C VAL A 101 0.11 -2.91 -12.71
N ARG A 102 -0.03 -3.13 -14.02
CA ARG A 102 -1.31 -3.53 -14.62
C ARG A 102 -1.86 -4.84 -14.07
N ARG A 103 -0.97 -5.78 -13.69
CA ARG A 103 -1.37 -7.05 -13.09
C ARG A 103 -1.83 -6.88 -11.65
N ASP A 104 -1.06 -6.16 -10.83
CA ASP A 104 -1.23 -6.16 -9.37
C ASP A 104 -2.12 -5.01 -8.86
N ARG A 105 -2.24 -3.90 -9.60
CA ARG A 105 -3.10 -2.76 -9.23
C ARG A 105 -4.55 -3.20 -8.98
N PRO A 106 -5.22 -4.01 -9.82
CA PRO A 106 -6.59 -4.46 -9.53
C PRO A 106 -6.71 -5.25 -8.22
N TRP A 107 -5.65 -5.94 -7.79
CA TRP A 107 -5.64 -6.65 -6.51
C TRP A 107 -5.43 -5.70 -5.34
N LEU A 108 -4.60 -4.67 -5.52
CA LEU A 108 -4.48 -3.59 -4.54
C LEU A 108 -5.82 -2.84 -4.39
N GLU A 109 -6.52 -2.53 -5.48
CA GLU A 109 -7.85 -1.89 -5.43
C GLU A 109 -8.86 -2.76 -4.68
N ARG A 110 -8.95 -4.06 -5.00
CA ARG A 110 -9.81 -5.01 -4.29
C ARG A 110 -9.46 -5.18 -2.81
N GLN A 111 -8.18 -5.07 -2.47
CA GLN A 111 -7.69 -5.08 -1.10
C GLN A 111 -8.13 -3.81 -0.37
N LEU A 112 -7.93 -2.64 -0.98
CA LEU A 112 -8.36 -1.36 -0.44
C LEU A 112 -9.88 -1.27 -0.30
N SER A 113 -10.66 -1.83 -1.23
CA SER A 113 -12.12 -1.92 -1.12
C SER A 113 -12.58 -2.68 0.13
N ARG A 114 -11.85 -3.75 0.49
CA ARG A 114 -12.16 -4.57 1.68
C ARG A 114 -11.72 -3.90 2.98
N LEU A 115 -10.61 -3.16 2.94
CA LEU A 115 -10.09 -2.41 4.08
C LEU A 115 -10.86 -1.11 4.32
N ALA A 116 -11.42 -0.51 3.26
CA ALA A 116 -12.18 0.74 3.25
C ALA A 116 -11.58 1.85 4.13
N PRO A 117 -10.30 2.22 3.93
CA PRO A 117 -9.65 3.22 4.79
C PRO A 117 -10.20 4.63 4.56
N GLU A 118 -10.01 5.49 5.55
CA GLU A 118 -10.31 6.92 5.45
C GLU A 118 -9.29 7.66 4.57
N ALA A 119 -8.02 7.21 4.58
CA ALA A 119 -6.96 7.79 3.75
C ALA A 119 -5.89 6.76 3.34
N ILE A 120 -5.22 7.04 2.23
CA ILE A 120 -4.10 6.24 1.74
C ILE A 120 -2.84 7.10 1.71
N VAL A 121 -1.73 6.57 2.23
CA VAL A 121 -0.39 7.16 2.14
C VAL A 121 0.44 6.36 1.16
N ALA A 122 0.81 6.96 0.03
CA ALA A 122 1.76 6.37 -0.91
C ALA A 122 3.18 6.87 -0.58
N PHE A 123 4.05 5.95 -0.16
CA PHE A 123 5.47 6.24 0.05
C PHE A 123 6.20 6.28 -1.29
N GLY A 124 6.23 7.47 -1.90
CA GLY A 124 6.80 7.71 -3.22
C GLY A 124 5.76 8.24 -4.20
N PRO A 125 6.02 9.33 -4.94
CA PRO A 125 5.08 9.86 -5.95
C PRO A 125 4.73 8.83 -7.03
N LYS A 126 5.73 8.05 -7.46
CA LYS A 126 5.54 6.95 -8.42
C LYS A 126 4.61 5.87 -7.89
N VAL A 127 4.65 5.58 -6.58
CA VAL A 127 3.73 4.62 -5.96
C VAL A 127 2.30 5.14 -5.99
N GLY A 128 2.12 6.43 -5.72
CA GLY A 128 0.82 7.09 -5.83
C GLY A 128 0.27 7.07 -7.26
N ALA A 129 1.11 7.31 -8.27
CA ALA A 129 0.74 7.21 -9.68
C ALA A 129 0.36 5.77 -10.08
N MET A 130 1.10 4.76 -9.61
CA MET A 130 0.78 3.35 -9.87
C MET A 130 -0.62 2.97 -9.38
N LEU A 131 -1.06 3.54 -8.25
CA LEU A 131 -2.40 3.33 -7.72
C LEU A 131 -3.46 4.17 -8.44
N THR A 132 -3.19 5.45 -8.69
CA THR A 132 -4.22 6.40 -9.16
C THR A 132 -4.39 6.39 -10.68
N SER A 133 -3.30 6.43 -11.45
CA SER A 133 -3.33 6.40 -12.92
C SER A 133 -2.98 5.04 -13.51
N GLY A 134 -2.30 4.17 -12.76
CA GLY A 134 -1.79 2.89 -13.27
C GLY A 134 -0.50 3.04 -14.06
N GLU A 135 0.09 4.23 -14.02
CA GLU A 135 1.33 4.57 -14.70
C GLU A 135 2.49 4.69 -13.71
N ILE A 136 3.71 4.61 -14.24
CA ILE A 136 4.93 4.82 -13.46
C ILE A 136 5.44 6.22 -13.78
N GLN A 137 4.77 7.22 -13.23
CA GLN A 137 5.10 8.62 -13.42
C GLN A 137 5.50 9.26 -12.10
N ASP A 138 6.55 10.07 -12.11
CA ASP A 138 6.87 10.93 -10.97
C ASP A 138 6.01 12.18 -11.06
N CYS A 139 5.12 12.35 -10.08
CA CYS A 139 4.23 13.50 -9.98
C CYS A 139 4.64 14.46 -8.86
N GLY A 140 5.74 14.20 -8.15
CA GLY A 140 6.21 15.02 -7.04
C GLY A 140 5.56 14.68 -5.69
N ALA A 141 6.33 14.84 -4.61
CA ALA A 141 5.85 14.62 -3.24
C ALA A 141 4.97 15.79 -2.77
N GLY A 142 4.03 15.50 -1.87
CA GLY A 142 3.07 16.47 -1.33
C GLY A 142 1.77 16.59 -2.12
N GLN A 143 1.63 15.85 -3.21
CA GLN A 143 0.39 15.80 -3.97
C GLN A 143 -0.68 14.97 -3.25
N ILE A 144 -1.92 15.42 -3.39
CA ILE A 144 -3.11 14.70 -2.97
C ILE A 144 -3.92 14.39 -4.23
N SER A 145 -4.17 13.12 -4.46
CA SER A 145 -5.08 12.63 -5.49
C SER A 145 -6.20 11.84 -4.81
N SER A 146 -6.96 11.07 -5.57
CA SER A 146 -7.94 10.14 -5.00
C SER A 146 -8.10 8.90 -5.87
N VAL A 147 -8.68 7.86 -5.27
CA VAL A 147 -9.08 6.65 -5.98
C VAL A 147 -10.53 6.35 -5.64
N GLU A 148 -11.32 6.03 -6.67
CA GLU A 148 -12.67 5.48 -6.51
C GLU A 148 -12.57 3.95 -6.46
N LEU A 149 -13.14 3.35 -5.43
CA LEU A 149 -13.06 1.92 -5.20
C LEU A 149 -14.44 1.30 -5.23
N GLU A 150 -14.53 0.14 -5.87
CA GLU A 150 -15.77 -0.64 -5.91
C GLU A 150 -16.21 -0.98 -4.48
N GLY A 151 -17.48 -0.71 -4.16
CA GLY A 151 -18.06 -1.01 -2.86
C GLY A 151 -17.72 -0.02 -1.74
N VAL A 152 -16.92 1.02 -2.01
CA VAL A 152 -16.62 2.09 -1.04
C VAL A 152 -17.36 3.36 -1.41
N GLN A 153 -17.93 4.03 -0.41
CA GLN A 153 -18.66 5.27 -0.63
C GLN A 153 -17.70 6.45 -0.84
N GLY A 154 -17.65 6.94 -2.08
CA GLY A 154 -16.89 8.13 -2.44
C GLY A 154 -15.40 7.87 -2.69
N PRO A 155 -14.69 8.90 -3.21
CA PRO A 155 -13.27 8.81 -3.48
C PRO A 155 -12.45 8.81 -2.19
N ILE A 156 -11.47 7.89 -2.06
CA ILE A 156 -10.52 7.86 -0.95
C ILE A 156 -9.32 8.75 -1.29
N PRO A 157 -8.92 9.70 -0.43
CA PRO A 157 -7.75 10.54 -0.67
C PRO A 157 -6.45 9.74 -0.65
N VAL A 158 -5.59 9.99 -1.64
CA VAL A 158 -4.26 9.39 -1.77
C VAL A 158 -3.21 10.49 -1.58
N HIS A 159 -2.56 10.47 -0.42
CA HIS A 159 -1.48 11.39 -0.05
C HIS A 159 -0.14 10.81 -0.52
N MET A 160 0.48 11.46 -1.49
CA MET A 160 1.74 11.03 -2.08
C MET A 160 2.89 11.72 -1.37
N THR A 161 3.70 10.97 -0.62
CA THR A 161 4.82 11.52 0.13
C THR A 161 6.16 11.02 -0.43
N HIS A 162 7.26 11.38 0.22
CA HIS A 162 8.59 10.88 -0.14
C HIS A 162 8.69 9.36 0.06
N GLU A 163 9.64 8.74 -0.63
CA GLU A 163 9.96 7.32 -0.44
C GLU A 163 10.28 7.03 1.04
N PHE A 164 9.79 5.91 1.58
CA PHE A 164 9.96 5.55 3.00
C PHE A 164 11.45 5.51 3.42
N THR A 165 12.33 5.18 2.48
CA THR A 165 13.79 5.13 2.69
C THR A 165 14.40 6.46 3.17
N VAL A 166 13.71 7.59 3.02
CA VAL A 166 14.11 8.87 3.63
C VAL A 166 14.21 8.78 5.16
N LEU A 167 13.45 7.88 5.80
CA LEU A 167 13.47 7.71 7.25
C LEU A 167 14.51 6.70 7.76
N THR A 168 15.02 5.82 6.88
CA THR A 168 15.91 4.70 7.26
C THR A 168 17.34 4.84 6.75
N ARG A 169 17.61 5.66 5.72
CA ARG A 169 18.97 5.83 5.20
C ARG A 169 19.90 6.54 6.18
N GLN A 170 21.12 6.04 6.33
CA GLN A 170 22.20 6.79 6.97
C GLN A 170 22.49 8.08 6.19
N GLY A 171 22.68 9.19 6.91
CA GLY A 171 22.83 10.51 6.28
C GLY A 171 21.57 10.97 5.55
N ARG A 172 20.39 10.66 6.11
CA ARG A 172 19.10 11.01 5.52
C ARG A 172 18.99 12.49 5.16
N ASP A 173 18.21 12.74 4.13
CA ASP A 173 17.82 14.09 3.73
C ASP A 173 16.80 14.64 4.74
N GLU A 174 17.30 15.44 5.68
CA GLU A 174 16.48 16.07 6.73
C GLU A 174 15.41 17.00 6.17
N ALA A 175 15.63 17.63 5.01
CA ALA A 175 14.61 18.47 4.38
C ALA A 175 13.44 17.60 3.91
N LYS A 176 13.71 16.51 3.19
CA LYS A 176 12.67 15.56 2.77
C LYS A 176 11.98 14.87 3.93
N ALA A 177 12.69 14.56 5.01
CA ALA A 177 12.09 13.98 6.21
C ALA A 177 11.09 14.95 6.87
N ARG A 178 11.42 16.26 6.94
CA ARG A 178 10.49 17.29 7.44
C ARG A 178 9.31 17.51 6.52
N GLU A 179 9.52 17.52 5.20
CA GLU A 179 8.43 17.60 4.22
C GLU A 179 7.50 16.39 4.34
N MET A 180 8.05 15.17 4.42
CA MET A 180 7.28 13.96 4.65
C MET A 180 6.41 14.08 5.90
N TRP A 181 6.98 14.55 7.01
CA TRP A 181 6.22 14.79 8.23
C TRP A 181 5.09 15.81 8.03
N SER A 182 5.32 16.87 7.26
CA SER A 182 4.27 17.84 6.93
C SER A 182 3.12 17.21 6.16
N HIS A 183 3.40 16.30 5.21
CA HIS A 183 2.36 15.57 4.48
C HIS A 183 1.58 14.63 5.40
N LEU A 184 2.26 13.94 6.31
CA LEU A 184 1.62 13.01 7.25
C LEU A 184 0.74 13.73 8.28
N ARG A 185 1.09 14.95 8.70
CA ARG A 185 0.20 15.78 9.52
C ARG A 185 -1.11 16.12 8.81
N ALA A 186 -1.06 16.40 7.50
CA ALA A 186 -2.28 16.62 6.72
C ALA A 186 -3.17 15.37 6.67
N VAL A 187 -2.57 14.16 6.66
CA VAL A 187 -3.32 12.91 6.79
C VAL A 187 -3.97 12.81 8.17
N MET A 188 -3.23 13.11 9.24
CA MET A 188 -3.77 13.08 10.62
C MET A 188 -4.97 14.03 10.77
N GLU A 189 -4.89 15.23 10.20
CA GLU A 189 -6.00 16.20 10.18
C GLU A 189 -7.20 15.65 9.40
N ALA A 190 -6.96 14.97 8.27
CA ALA A 190 -8.01 14.42 7.42
C ALA A 190 -8.75 13.22 8.03
N VAL A 191 -8.06 12.41 8.84
CA VAL A 191 -8.66 11.25 9.51
C VAL A 191 -9.13 11.57 10.92
N SER A 192 -8.88 12.77 11.47
CA SER A 192 -9.28 13.08 12.85
C SER A 192 -10.79 12.94 13.06
N PRO A 193 -11.23 12.33 14.19
CA PRO A 193 -12.65 12.07 14.46
C PRO A 193 -13.48 13.34 14.67
#